data_AF-A0A5U8KD82-F1
#
_entry.id   AF-A0A5U8KD82-F1
#
_cell.length_a   1.000
_cell.length_b   1.000
_cell.length_c   1.000
_cell.angle_alpha   90.00
_cell.angle_beta   90.00
_cell.angle_gamma   90.00
#
_symmetry.space_group_name_H-M   'P 1'
#
loop_
_entity.id
_entity.type
_entity.pdbx_description
1 polymer ?
#
loop_
_entity_poly.entity_id
_entity_poly.type
_entity_poly.pdbx_seq_one_letter_code
_entity_poly.pdbx_strand_id
1 'polypeptide(L)'
;MEAMKSIYLNLEEQYLFGKAALTVRYDEDNKIPVTPEQIITPRRWEDKKNDLWTTWQCVQENMIKGGLPGRNASGKNTRTRAITGIDGDIRLNKALWMIAERFREYKS
;
A
#
# COMPACT_ATOMS: atom_id res chain seq x y z
N MET A 1 -11.95 -12.70 -2.27
CA MET A 1 -10.52 -12.92 -1.95
C MET A 1 -9.90 -13.90 -2.93
N GLU A 2 -10.46 -15.11 -3.11
CA GLU A 2 -9.93 -16.10 -4.06
C GLU A 2 -9.76 -15.57 -5.49
N ALA A 3 -10.70 -14.77 -6.00
CA ALA A 3 -10.59 -14.16 -7.33
C ALA A 3 -9.41 -13.16 -7.48
N MET A 4 -8.94 -12.52 -6.40
CA MET A 4 -7.79 -11.61 -6.47
C MET A 4 -6.47 -12.37 -6.44
N LYS A 5 -6.44 -13.57 -5.83
CA LYS A 5 -5.24 -14.43 -5.81
C LYS A 5 -4.91 -15.00 -7.18
N SER A 6 -5.89 -15.10 -8.08
CA SER A 6 -5.68 -15.51 -9.47
C SER A 6 -5.22 -14.38 -10.41
N ILE A 7 -5.16 -13.14 -9.92
CA ILE A 7 -4.80 -11.97 -10.74
C ILE A 7 -3.37 -11.59 -10.46
N TYR A 8 -2.51 -11.76 -11.45
CA TYR A 8 -1.10 -11.41 -11.37
C TYR A 8 -0.88 -9.95 -11.75
N LEU A 9 -0.10 -9.26 -10.91
CA LEU A 9 0.38 -7.90 -11.14
C LEU A 9 1.86 -7.94 -11.54
N ASN A 10 2.19 -7.23 -12.62
CA ASN A 10 3.58 -6.94 -12.94
C ASN A 10 4.14 -5.87 -11.99
N LEU A 11 5.44 -5.55 -12.11
CA LEU A 11 6.10 -4.59 -11.22
C LEU A 11 5.51 -3.17 -11.34
N GLU A 12 5.15 -2.73 -12.54
CA GLU A 12 4.57 -1.41 -12.77
C GLU A 12 3.17 -1.32 -12.14
N GLU A 13 2.39 -2.39 -12.20
CA GLU A 13 1.05 -2.45 -11.62
C GLU A 13 1.10 -2.48 -10.09
N GLN A 14 2.04 -3.21 -9.51
CA GLN A 14 2.29 -3.15 -8.07
C GLN A 14 2.71 -1.74 -7.65
N TYR A 15 3.61 -1.11 -8.42
CA TYR A 15 4.03 0.27 -8.18
C TYR A 15 2.84 1.25 -8.25
N LEU A 16 1.97 1.13 -9.26
CA LEU A 16 0.78 1.96 -9.42
C LEU A 16 -0.22 1.75 -8.28
N PHE A 17 -0.40 0.50 -7.83
CA PHE A 17 -1.21 0.18 -6.66
C PHE A 17 -0.66 0.89 -5.42
N GLY A 18 0.65 0.79 -5.18
CA GLY A 18 1.31 1.47 -4.07
C GLY A 18 1.16 3.00 -4.17
N LYS A 19 1.36 3.57 -5.36
CA LYS A 19 1.19 5.01 -5.59
C LYS A 19 -0.23 5.46 -5.23
N ALA A 20 -1.26 4.77 -5.72
CA ALA A 20 -2.65 5.06 -5.40
C ALA A 20 -2.93 4.95 -3.88
N ALA A 21 -2.36 3.94 -3.23
CA ALA A 21 -2.47 3.76 -1.78
C ALA A 21 -1.85 4.92 -0.98
N LEU A 22 -0.70 5.45 -1.41
CA LEU A 22 -0.08 6.60 -0.74
C LEU A 22 -0.92 7.86 -0.87
N THR A 23 -1.49 8.12 -2.06
CA THR A 23 -2.39 9.25 -2.29
C THR A 23 -3.59 9.20 -1.34
N VAL A 24 -4.21 8.03 -1.16
CA VAL A 24 -5.34 7.82 -0.23
C VAL A 24 -4.99 8.13 1.23
N ARG A 25 -3.74 7.94 1.64
CA ARG A 25 -3.33 8.12 3.04
C ARG A 25 -2.90 9.53 3.38
N TYR A 26 -2.20 10.19 2.48
CA TYR A 26 -1.51 11.44 2.78
C TYR A 26 -2.16 12.66 2.14
N ASP A 27 -3.14 12.48 1.24
CA ASP A 27 -3.93 13.49 0.49
C ASP A 27 -3.09 14.45 -0.39
N GLU A 28 -1.87 14.80 0.02
CA GLU A 28 -0.92 15.65 -0.67
C GLU A 28 0.43 14.93 -0.86
N ASP A 29 0.97 14.97 -2.08
CA ASP A 29 2.23 14.32 -2.44
C ASP A 29 3.40 14.78 -1.56
N ASN A 30 3.42 16.06 -1.20
CA ASN A 30 4.47 16.70 -0.41
C ASN A 30 4.57 16.14 1.02
N LYS A 31 3.50 15.49 1.51
CA LYS A 31 3.42 14.91 2.86
C LYS A 31 3.79 13.43 2.88
N ILE A 32 3.92 12.78 1.72
CA ILE A 32 4.24 11.35 1.62
C ILE A 32 5.71 11.15 2.02
N PRO A 33 6.00 10.45 3.14
CA PRO A 33 7.37 10.30 3.61
C PRO A 33 8.09 9.09 3.01
N VAL A 34 7.39 8.23 2.27
CA VAL A 34 7.86 6.92 1.79
C VAL A 34 7.51 6.71 0.31
N THR A 35 8.25 5.86 -0.38
CA THR A 35 7.99 5.57 -1.79
C THR A 35 7.00 4.41 -1.98
N PRO A 36 6.35 4.28 -3.16
CA PRO A 36 5.52 3.12 -3.48
C PRO A 36 6.25 1.79 -3.30
N GLU A 37 7.53 1.70 -3.68
CA GLU A 37 8.37 0.50 -3.55
C GLU A 37 8.47 0.04 -2.09
N GLN A 38 8.57 0.98 -1.16
CA GLN A 38 8.71 0.66 0.26
C GLN A 38 7.44 0.03 0.84
N ILE A 39 6.26 0.40 0.36
CA ILE A 39 5.00 -0.12 0.88
C ILE A 39 4.55 -1.42 0.19
N ILE A 40 5.00 -1.68 -1.05
CA ILE A 40 4.73 -2.95 -1.75
C ILE A 40 5.75 -4.04 -1.38
N THR A 41 6.85 -3.67 -0.73
CA THR A 41 7.86 -4.63 -0.28
C THR A 41 7.38 -5.36 0.98
N PRO A 42 7.23 -6.70 0.96
CA PRO A 42 6.78 -7.44 2.12
C PRO A 42 7.82 -7.38 3.25
N ARG A 43 7.33 -7.41 4.49
CA ARG A 43 8.20 -7.35 5.68
C ARG A 43 9.07 -8.59 5.85
N ARG A 44 8.60 -9.73 5.32
CA ARG A 44 9.36 -10.98 5.22
C ARG A 44 9.55 -11.30 3.74
N TRP A 45 10.78 -11.59 3.37
CA TRP A 45 11.12 -11.86 1.97
C TRP A 45 10.43 -13.13 1.43
N GLU A 46 10.14 -14.10 2.31
CA GLU A 46 9.44 -15.36 2.01
C GLU A 46 7.99 -15.15 1.54
N ASP A 47 7.38 -14.04 1.94
CA ASP A 47 5.99 -13.71 1.61
C ASP A 47 5.85 -13.00 0.25
N LYS A 48 6.93 -12.91 -0.53
CA LYS A 48 6.95 -12.24 -1.83
C LYS A 48 6.13 -13.04 -2.85
N LYS A 49 4.92 -12.56 -3.14
CA LYS A 49 4.09 -13.00 -4.27
C LYS A 49 3.62 -11.78 -5.06
N ASN A 50 3.35 -12.01 -6.33
CA ASN A 50 2.98 -10.96 -7.29
C ASN A 50 1.49 -10.96 -7.64
N ASP A 51 0.65 -11.63 -6.85
CA ASP A 51 -0.80 -11.56 -7.03
C ASP A 51 -1.39 -10.28 -6.37
N LEU A 52 -2.54 -9.85 -6.88
CA LEU A 52 -3.25 -8.65 -6.43
C LEU A 52 -3.60 -8.72 -4.94
N TRP A 53 -4.00 -9.90 -4.45
CA TRP A 53 -4.34 -10.07 -3.03
C TRP A 53 -3.11 -9.87 -2.14
N THR A 54 -2.00 -10.52 -2.45
CA THR A 54 -0.75 -10.38 -1.67
C THR A 54 -0.21 -8.96 -1.74
N THR A 55 -0.33 -8.29 -2.90
CA THR A 55 0.06 -6.87 -3.05
C THR A 55 -0.79 -5.96 -2.15
N TRP A 56 -2.12 -6.12 -2.18
CA TRP A 56 -3.05 -5.39 -1.32
C TRP A 56 -2.73 -5.62 0.17
N GLN A 57 -2.52 -6.87 0.57
CA GLN A 57 -2.22 -7.24 1.96
C GLN A 57 -0.89 -6.65 2.43
N CYS A 58 0.15 -6.72 1.59
CA CYS A 58 1.46 -6.15 1.89
C CYS A 58 1.38 -4.63 2.14
N VAL A 59 0.71 -3.92 1.23
CA VAL A 59 0.51 -2.47 1.34
C VAL A 59 -0.29 -2.12 2.58
N GLN A 60 -1.39 -2.83 2.84
CA GLN A 60 -2.23 -2.64 4.01
C GLN A 60 -1.44 -2.83 5.31
N GLU A 61 -0.69 -3.92 5.43
CA GLU A 61 0.13 -4.22 6.60
C GLU A 61 1.19 -3.13 6.83
N ASN A 62 1.90 -2.76 5.77
CA ASN A 62 2.95 -1.75 5.85
C ASN A 62 2.42 -0.38 6.27
N MET A 63 1.22 -0.03 5.81
CA MET A 63 0.57 1.21 6.19
C MET A 63 0.04 1.15 7.62
N ILE A 64 -0.66 0.10 8.03
CA ILE A 64 -1.22 0.01 9.37
C ILE A 64 -0.11 -0.05 10.43
N LYS A 65 0.87 -0.93 10.25
CA LYS A 65 1.96 -1.09 11.23
C LYS A 65 2.92 0.10 11.26
N GLY A 66 3.04 0.84 10.17
CA GLY A 66 3.99 1.95 10.07
C GLY A 66 5.44 1.53 10.34
N GLY A 67 6.28 2.47 10.78
CA GLY A 67 7.69 2.22 11.10
C GLY A 67 8.65 2.19 9.91
N LEU A 68 8.15 2.44 8.69
CA LEU A 68 8.98 2.50 7.49
C LEU A 68 9.86 3.75 7.52
N PRO A 69 11.16 3.63 7.18
CA PRO A 69 12.06 4.78 7.11
C PRO A 69 11.66 5.70 5.96
N GLY A 70 11.65 7.00 6.19
CA GLY A 70 11.22 7.98 5.22
C GLY A 70 11.86 9.35 5.43
N ARG A 71 11.47 10.31 4.60
CA ARG A 71 11.85 11.72 4.74
C ARG A 71 10.61 12.60 4.74
N ASN A 72 10.52 13.53 5.69
CA ASN A 72 9.40 14.46 5.72
C ASN A 72 9.52 15.54 4.62
N ALA A 73 8.50 16.40 4.50
CA ALA A 73 8.48 17.51 3.55
C ALA A 73 9.70 18.46 3.66
N SER A 74 10.33 18.54 4.84
CA SER A 74 11.54 19.34 5.09
C SER A 74 12.85 18.57 4.84
N GLY A 75 12.78 17.36 4.29
CA GLY A 75 13.93 16.50 4.01
C GLY A 75 14.55 15.78 5.23
N LYS A 76 13.99 15.94 6.43
CA LYS A 76 14.49 15.28 7.64
C LYS A 76 14.08 13.81 7.68
N ASN A 77 14.99 12.96 8.17
CA ASN A 77 14.70 11.55 8.40
C ASN A 77 13.52 11.39 9.38
N THR A 78 12.60 10.50 9.04
CA THR A 78 11.42 10.20 9.84
C THR A 78 11.02 8.73 9.68
N ARG A 79 10.01 8.29 10.43
CA ARG A 79 9.36 6.99 10.25
C ARG A 79 7.86 7.17 10.10
N THR A 80 7.24 6.34 9.26
CA THR A 80 5.77 6.33 9.15
C THR A 80 5.14 5.99 10.50
N ARG A 81 4.05 6.65 10.86
CA ARG A 81 3.30 6.34 12.07
C ARG A 81 2.37 5.15 11.85
N ALA A 82 2.17 4.32 12.87
CA ALA A 82 1.14 3.30 12.83
C ALA A 82 -0.25 3.93 12.84
N ILE A 83 -1.23 3.23 12.26
CA ILE A 83 -2.65 3.59 12.37
C ILE A 83 -3.21 2.82 13.56
N THR A 84 -3.56 3.55 14.62
CA THR A 84 -4.03 2.95 15.90
C THR A 84 -5.53 3.16 16.15
N GLY A 85 -6.18 4.02 15.38
CA GLY A 85 -7.61 4.30 15.51
C GLY A 85 -8.47 3.43 14.59
N ILE A 86 -9.59 2.93 15.11
CA ILE A 86 -10.54 2.07 14.37
C ILE A 86 -11.06 2.77 13.11
N ASP A 87 -11.45 4.05 13.22
CA ASP A 87 -11.97 4.80 12.07
C ASP A 87 -10.92 4.97 10.96
N GLY A 88 -9.65 5.18 11.34
CA GLY A 88 -8.54 5.30 10.41
C GLY A 88 -8.24 3.97 9.70
N ASP A 89 -8.31 2.87 10.45
CA ASP A 89 -8.14 1.51 9.91
C ASP A 89 -9.28 1.16 8.92
N ILE A 90 -10.53 1.36 9.32
CA ILE A 90 -11.70 1.12 8.45
C ILE A 90 -11.62 1.96 7.17
N ARG A 91 -11.26 3.25 7.28
CA ARG A 91 -11.16 4.14 6.12
C ARG A 91 -10.06 3.69 5.16
N LEU A 92 -8.88 3.35 5.68
CA LEU A 92 -7.78 2.87 4.84
C LEU A 92 -8.16 1.55 4.16
N ASN A 93 -8.67 0.58 4.92
CA ASN A 93 -9.03 -0.73 4.39
C ASN A 93 -10.08 -0.63 3.26
N LYS A 94 -11.11 0.21 3.44
CA LYS A 94 -12.12 0.47 2.40
C LYS A 94 -11.50 1.05 1.12
N ALA A 95 -10.62 2.05 1.27
CA ALA A 95 -9.99 2.69 0.12
C ALA A 95 -9.02 1.77 -0.62
N LEU A 96 -8.20 1.00 0.11
CA LEU A 96 -7.32 -0.01 -0.50
C LEU A 96 -8.12 -1.10 -1.22
N TRP A 97 -9.25 -1.52 -0.65
CA TRP A 97 -10.13 -2.48 -1.31
C TRP A 97 -10.73 -1.93 -2.61
N MET A 98 -11.17 -0.67 -2.60
CA MET A 98 -11.65 0.00 -3.82
C MET A 98 -10.57 0.10 -4.90
N ILE A 99 -9.31 0.39 -4.53
CA ILE A 99 -8.18 0.34 -5.48
C ILE A 99 -8.03 -1.07 -6.05
N ALA A 100 -8.05 -2.10 -5.19
CA ALA A 100 -7.91 -3.49 -5.63
C ALA A 100 -9.02 -3.92 -6.60
N GLU A 101 -10.28 -3.53 -6.34
CA GLU A 101 -11.39 -3.79 -7.26
C GLU A 101 -11.16 -3.17 -8.63
N ARG A 102 -10.62 -1.94 -8.73
CA ARG A 102 -10.30 -1.31 -10.02
C ARG A 102 -9.22 -2.06 -10.79
N PHE A 103 -8.20 -2.55 -10.10
CA PHE A 103 -7.19 -3.42 -10.73
C PHE A 103 -7.79 -4.75 -11.18
N ARG A 104 -8.71 -5.33 -10.39
CA ARG A 104 -9.43 -6.55 -10.77
C ARG A 104 -10.25 -6.34 -12.04
N GLU A 105 -11.02 -5.27 -12.11
CA GLU A 105 -11.83 -4.91 -13.28
C GLU A 105 -10.98 -4.67 -14.53
N TYR A 106 -9.83 -4.01 -14.39
CA TYR A 106 -8.91 -3.77 -15.52
C TYR A 106 -8.21 -5.04 -16.03
N LYS A 107 -8.09 -6.06 -15.18
CA LYS A 107 -7.41 -7.34 -15.47
C LYS A 107 -8.32 -8.47 -15.93
N SER A 108 -9.63 -8.32 -15.74
CA SER A 108 -10.66 -9.29 -16.14
C SER A 108 -10.99 -9.14 -17.62
#